data_AF-A0A0L1I805-F1
#
_entry.id   AF-A0A0L1I805-F1
#
_cell.length_a   1.000
_cell.length_b   1.000
_cell.length_c   1.000
_cell.angle_alpha   90.00
_cell.angle_beta   90.00
_cell.angle_gamma   90.00
#
_symmetry.space_group_name_H-M   'P 1'
#
loop_
_entity.id
_entity.type
_entity.pdbx_description
1 polymer ?
#
loop_
_entity_poly.entity_id
_entity_poly.type
_entity_poly.pdbx_seq_one_letter_code
_entity_poly.pdbx_strand_id
1 'polypeptide(L)'
;MKINIIKAFGILLCRLKKYNPVTTGDINKFEFLFLKASYADKHWTPPKGLHENNESGLETAVRETLEETGINKDKYKLLNYQKTLKYNVKDKPKETTYYLAMLLNNEENVILSDEHTDYKWIGSHESDTYNLPESLADLLKEAEEFLNKEQL
;
A
#
# COMPACT_ATOMS: atom_id res chain seq x y z
N MET A 1 -13.04 -26.12 15.94
CA MET A 1 -12.35 -24.93 16.50
C MET A 1 -12.42 -23.82 15.46
N LYS A 2 -12.83 -22.60 15.83
CA LYS A 2 -12.70 -21.45 14.92
C LYS A 2 -11.22 -21.09 14.86
N ILE A 3 -10.62 -21.15 13.66
CA ILE A 3 -9.26 -20.65 13.45
C ILE A 3 -9.31 -19.13 13.69
N ASN A 4 -8.50 -18.63 14.62
CA ASN A 4 -8.40 -17.20 14.87
C ASN A 4 -7.50 -16.59 13.78
N ILE A 5 -8.12 -15.95 12.78
CA ILE A 5 -7.43 -15.30 11.68
C ILE A 5 -7.14 -13.85 12.06
N ILE A 6 -5.88 -13.46 12.00
CA ILE A 6 -5.48 -12.05 12.20
C ILE A 6 -5.89 -11.28 10.94
N LYS A 7 -6.64 -10.19 11.12
CA LYS A 7 -7.03 -9.32 10.00
C LYS A 7 -6.31 -7.99 10.09
N ALA A 8 -5.85 -7.52 8.94
CA ALA A 8 -5.28 -6.20 8.74
C ALA A 8 -5.86 -5.57 7.48
N PHE A 9 -5.89 -4.26 7.45
CA PHE A 9 -6.41 -3.50 6.33
C PHE A 9 -5.51 -2.31 6.04
N GLY A 10 -5.41 -1.92 4.78
CA GLY A 10 -4.53 -0.85 4.34
C GLY A 10 -4.99 -0.18 3.07
N ILE A 11 -4.38 0.96 2.75
CA ILE A 11 -4.56 1.63 1.47
C ILE A 11 -3.31 1.37 0.63
N LEU A 12 -3.50 0.78 -0.55
CA LEU A 12 -2.48 0.83 -1.59
C LEU A 12 -2.59 2.21 -2.25
N LEU A 13 -1.86 3.18 -1.71
CA LEU A 13 -1.92 4.55 -2.19
C LEU A 13 -1.00 4.73 -3.39
N CYS A 14 -1.52 5.24 -4.49
CA CYS A 14 -0.79 5.50 -5.71
C CYS A 14 -0.80 6.97 -6.12
N ARG A 15 0.14 7.34 -6.98
CA ARG A 15 0.23 8.65 -7.62
C ARG A 15 0.75 8.52 -9.04
N LEU A 16 0.56 9.57 -9.86
CA LEU A 16 1.22 9.64 -11.16
C LEU A 16 2.71 9.93 -10.97
N LYS A 17 3.55 9.20 -11.70
CA LYS A 17 4.99 9.43 -11.75
C LYS A 17 5.25 10.82 -12.32
N LYS A 18 6.08 11.62 -11.64
CA LYS A 18 6.52 12.92 -12.18
C LYS A 18 7.38 12.64 -13.42
N TYR A 19 7.10 13.33 -14.53
CA TYR A 19 7.90 13.20 -15.74
C TYR A 19 9.38 13.46 -15.42
N ASN A 20 10.23 12.50 -15.77
CA ASN A 20 11.68 12.63 -15.64
C ASN A 20 12.31 12.50 -17.05
N PRO A 21 12.92 13.57 -17.60
CA PRO A 21 13.51 13.54 -18.94
C PRO A 21 14.75 12.63 -19.06
N VAL A 22 15.27 12.10 -17.94
CA VAL A 22 16.42 11.17 -17.94
C VAL A 22 15.97 9.70 -18.10
N THR A 23 14.75 9.36 -17.69
CA THR A 23 14.20 7.99 -17.77
C THR A 23 13.37 7.77 -19.03
N THR A 24 13.88 8.24 -20.18
CA THR A 24 13.25 8.05 -21.49
C THR A 24 13.21 6.55 -21.83
N GLY A 25 12.10 5.90 -21.48
CA GLY A 25 11.88 4.46 -21.66
C GLY A 25 11.05 3.80 -20.56
N ASP A 26 10.89 4.45 -19.40
CA ASP A 26 10.01 3.93 -18.35
C ASP A 26 8.55 4.22 -18.71
N ILE A 27 7.84 3.15 -19.10
CA ILE A 27 6.42 3.19 -19.47
C ILE A 27 5.50 3.20 -18.26
N ASN A 28 6.02 3.00 -17.04
CA ASN A 28 5.21 2.90 -15.83
C ASN A 28 4.80 4.29 -15.36
N LYS A 29 3.50 4.55 -15.43
CA LYS A 29 2.90 5.85 -15.12
C LYS A 29 2.62 6.04 -13.63
N PHE A 30 2.61 4.97 -12.85
CA PHE A 30 2.14 4.98 -11.47
C PHE A 30 3.25 4.58 -10.50
N GLU A 31 3.27 5.24 -9.35
CA GLU A 31 4.09 4.84 -8.21
C GLU A 31 3.18 4.59 -7.01
N PHE A 32 3.57 3.65 -6.15
CA PHE A 32 2.83 3.23 -4.97
C PHE A 32 3.64 3.53 -3.70
N LEU A 33 2.96 4.00 -2.66
CA LEU A 33 3.60 4.32 -1.38
C LEU A 33 3.90 3.05 -0.59
N PHE A 34 5.17 2.89 -0.22
CA PHE A 34 5.65 1.85 0.68
C PHE A 34 6.38 2.49 1.86
N LEU A 35 6.15 1.93 3.04
CA LEU A 35 6.76 2.32 4.30
C LEU A 35 7.68 1.22 4.79
N LYS A 36 8.82 1.59 5.37
CA LYS A 36 9.79 0.65 5.93
C LYS A 36 9.57 0.49 7.42
N ALA A 37 9.18 -0.70 7.85
CA ALA A 37 8.94 -0.98 9.27
C ALA A 37 10.19 -0.69 10.13
N SER A 38 9.99 -0.13 11.32
CA SER A 38 11.04 0.10 12.33
C SER A 38 11.42 -1.17 13.10
N TYR A 39 10.58 -2.20 13.00
CA TYR A 39 10.70 -3.49 13.70
C TYR A 39 10.92 -4.68 12.75
N ALA A 40 11.20 -5.84 13.36
CA ALA A 40 11.45 -7.10 12.66
C ALA A 40 12.50 -6.96 11.54
N ASP A 41 12.27 -7.62 10.40
CA ASP A 41 13.16 -7.65 9.24
C ASP A 41 13.08 -6.37 8.38
N LYS A 42 12.48 -5.29 8.91
CA LYS A 42 12.38 -3.97 8.27
C LYS A 42 11.76 -4.02 6.87
N HIS A 43 10.72 -4.83 6.73
CA HIS A 43 10.01 -5.03 5.47
C HIS A 43 9.37 -3.74 4.96
N TRP A 44 9.27 -3.65 3.64
CA TRP A 44 8.53 -2.61 2.93
C TRP A 44 7.09 -3.08 2.70
N THR A 45 6.11 -2.31 3.15
CA THR A 45 4.69 -2.55 2.86
C THR A 45 3.95 -1.25 2.59
N PRO A 46 2.81 -1.25 1.86
CA PRO A 46 1.89 -0.12 1.90
C PRO A 46 1.37 0.12 3.33
N PRO A 47 0.79 1.30 3.63
CA PRO A 47 0.25 1.57 4.96
C PRO A 47 -0.87 0.61 5.32
N LYS A 48 -0.82 0.03 6.52
CA LYS A 48 -1.74 -1.01 7.00
C LYS A 48 -1.51 -1.38 8.47
N GLY A 49 -2.61 -1.53 9.21
CA GLY A 49 -2.58 -2.08 10.56
C GLY A 49 -3.75 -3.00 10.88
N LEU A 50 -3.88 -3.33 12.16
CA LEU A 50 -4.75 -4.39 12.63
C LEU A 50 -6.21 -3.93 12.66
N HIS A 51 -7.11 -4.85 12.38
CA HIS A 51 -8.54 -4.61 12.52
C HIS A 51 -8.93 -4.47 13.99
N GLU A 52 -9.55 -3.35 14.36
CA GLU A 52 -10.09 -3.14 15.69
C GLU A 52 -11.57 -3.50 15.79
N ASN A 53 -12.04 -3.72 17.02
CA ASN A 53 -13.47 -3.95 17.26
C ASN A 53 -14.24 -2.65 17.03
N ASN A 54 -15.32 -2.71 16.24
CA ASN A 54 -16.26 -1.62 15.90
C ASN A 54 -15.92 -0.77 14.66
N GLU A 55 -14.96 -1.17 13.84
CA GLU A 55 -14.71 -0.56 12.53
C GLU A 55 -14.93 -1.57 11.39
N SER A 56 -15.29 -1.09 10.20
CA SER A 56 -15.20 -1.84 8.95
C SER A 56 -13.75 -1.90 8.48
N GLY A 57 -13.45 -2.85 7.58
CA GLY A 57 -12.10 -2.97 7.03
C GLY A 57 -11.62 -1.72 6.28
N LEU A 58 -12.54 -0.98 5.64
CA LEU A 58 -12.19 0.27 4.98
C LEU A 58 -11.90 1.39 5.99
N GLU A 59 -12.66 1.46 7.09
CA GLU A 59 -12.40 2.41 8.17
C GLU A 59 -11.02 2.17 8.81
N THR A 60 -10.67 0.90 9.06
CA THR A 60 -9.32 0.50 9.49
C THR A 60 -8.26 1.01 8.50
N ALA A 61 -8.42 0.71 7.20
CA ALA A 61 -7.45 1.13 6.19
C ALA A 61 -7.24 2.65 6.15
N VAL A 62 -8.33 3.42 6.26
CA VAL A 62 -8.29 4.89 6.27
C VAL A 62 -7.60 5.42 7.53
N ARG A 63 -7.95 4.88 8.70
CA ARG A 63 -7.35 5.23 9.99
C ARG A 63 -5.84 4.96 9.99
N GLU A 64 -5.44 3.75 9.63
CA GLU A 64 -4.03 3.31 9.58
C GLU A 64 -3.22 4.13 8.58
N THR A 65 -3.80 4.48 7.43
CA THR A 65 -3.12 5.37 6.47
C THR A 65 -2.86 6.74 7.06
N LEU A 66 -3.83 7.32 7.78
CA LEU A 66 -3.63 8.59 8.47
C LEU A 66 -2.56 8.47 9.58
N GLU A 67 -2.61 7.41 10.39
CA GLU A 67 -1.68 7.18 11.50
C GLU A 67 -0.24 6.97 11.02
N GLU A 68 -0.02 6.17 9.98
CA GLU A 68 1.32 5.80 9.51
C GLU A 68 1.94 6.82 8.54
N THR A 69 1.13 7.68 7.90
CA THR A 69 1.60 8.59 6.83
C THR A 69 1.21 10.05 7.00
N GLY A 70 0.27 10.38 7.89
CA GLY A 70 -0.33 11.72 8.00
C GLY A 70 -1.29 12.09 6.86
N ILE A 71 -1.50 11.20 5.87
CA ILE A 71 -2.36 11.48 4.70
C ILE A 71 -3.83 11.23 5.05
N ASN A 72 -4.62 12.29 5.02
CA ASN A 72 -6.05 12.26 5.34
C ASN A 72 -6.91 11.76 4.16
N LYS A 73 -8.12 11.25 4.46
CA LYS A 73 -9.07 10.67 3.49
C LYS A 73 -9.45 11.63 2.36
N ASP A 74 -9.48 12.93 2.63
CA ASP A 74 -9.80 13.97 1.65
C ASP A 74 -8.67 14.19 0.61
N LYS A 75 -7.47 13.63 0.84
CA LYS A 75 -6.31 13.76 -0.05
C LYS A 75 -6.23 12.72 -1.16
N TYR A 76 -7.12 11.73 -1.15
CA TYR A 76 -7.13 10.66 -2.15
C TYR A 76 -8.53 10.18 -2.52
N LYS A 77 -8.66 9.73 -3.76
CA LYS A 77 -9.86 9.07 -4.28
C LYS A 77 -9.71 7.56 -4.16
N LEU A 78 -10.65 6.89 -3.49
CA LEU A 78 -10.75 5.44 -3.50
C LEU A 78 -11.17 4.96 -4.88
N LEU A 79 -10.54 3.89 -5.35
CA LEU A 79 -10.88 3.23 -6.61
C LEU A 79 -11.59 1.91 -6.34
N ASN A 80 -12.33 1.40 -7.33
CA ASN A 80 -13.08 0.16 -7.20
C ASN A 80 -12.18 -1.08 -7.38
N TYR A 81 -11.10 -1.14 -6.61
CA TYR A 81 -10.17 -2.25 -6.56
C TYR A 81 -9.74 -2.51 -5.12
N GLN A 82 -9.76 -3.78 -4.74
CA GLN A 82 -9.18 -4.27 -3.51
C GLN A 82 -8.63 -5.67 -3.71
N LYS A 83 -7.61 -6.04 -2.92
CA LYS A 83 -7.06 -7.39 -2.92
C LYS A 83 -6.68 -7.83 -1.51
N THR A 84 -7.01 -9.08 -1.17
CA THR A 84 -6.67 -9.68 0.11
C THR A 84 -5.49 -10.64 -0.06
N LEU A 85 -4.39 -10.32 0.61
CA LEU A 85 -3.21 -11.19 0.72
C LEU A 85 -3.38 -12.13 1.91
N LYS A 86 -3.05 -13.41 1.72
CA LYS A 86 -3.14 -14.44 2.77
C LYS A 86 -1.76 -15.06 2.99
N TYR A 87 -1.29 -15.05 4.24
CA TYR A 87 0.02 -15.56 4.62
C TYR A 87 0.06 -15.92 6.11
N ASN A 88 1.11 -16.58 6.55
CA ASN A 88 1.30 -16.93 7.96
C ASN A 88 2.30 -15.96 8.62
N VAL A 89 1.99 -15.53 9.84
CA VAL A 89 2.91 -14.79 10.71
C VAL A 89 3.07 -15.58 12.00
N LYS A 90 4.28 -16.11 12.28
CA LYS A 90 4.56 -16.94 13.46
C LYS A 90 3.52 -18.07 13.62
N ASP A 91 3.28 -18.81 12.53
CA ASP A 91 2.32 -19.91 12.41
C ASP A 91 0.83 -19.55 12.62
N LYS A 92 0.50 -18.26 12.66
CA LYS A 92 -0.88 -17.78 12.68
C LYS A 92 -1.31 -17.27 11.30
N PRO A 93 -2.46 -17.71 10.78
CA PRO A 93 -2.97 -17.18 9.52
C PRO A 93 -3.31 -15.70 9.67
N LYS A 94 -2.84 -14.92 8.70
CA LYS A 94 -3.11 -13.49 8.57
C LYS A 94 -3.68 -13.19 7.19
N GLU A 95 -4.72 -12.36 7.18
CA GLU A 95 -5.28 -11.77 5.97
C GLU A 95 -5.05 -10.26 6.01
N THR A 96 -4.52 -9.70 4.92
CA THR A 96 -4.35 -8.24 4.77
C THR A 96 -5.06 -7.78 3.51
N THR A 97 -6.06 -6.93 3.64
CA THR A 97 -6.79 -6.38 2.49
C THR A 97 -6.32 -4.98 2.20
N TYR A 98 -5.88 -4.74 0.97
CA TYR A 98 -5.53 -3.40 0.49
C TYR A 98 -6.62 -2.86 -0.42
N TYR A 99 -7.04 -1.61 -0.18
CA TYR A 99 -7.90 -0.85 -1.07
C TYR A 99 -7.05 0.11 -1.90
N LEU A 100 -7.24 0.14 -3.21
CA LEU A 100 -6.48 1.04 -4.07
C LEU A 100 -7.04 2.46 -3.97
N ALA A 101 -6.15 3.44 -3.84
CA ALA A 101 -6.50 4.85 -3.86
C ALA A 101 -5.49 5.66 -4.66
N MET A 102 -5.95 6.71 -5.34
CA MET A 102 -5.09 7.67 -6.03
C MET A 102 -5.05 9.00 -5.29
N LEU A 103 -3.85 9.51 -5.02
CA LEU A 103 -3.65 10.87 -4.52
C LEU A 103 -4.30 11.90 -5.45
N LEU A 104 -4.93 12.91 -4.85
CA LEU A 104 -5.46 14.07 -5.57
C LEU A 104 -4.36 15.09 -5.90
N ASN A 105 -3.27 15.08 -5.12
CA ASN A 105 -2.09 15.91 -5.31
C ASN A 105 -0.83 15.07 -5.11
N ASN A 106 0.06 15.04 -6.11
CA ASN A 106 1.30 14.27 -6.06
C ASN A 106 2.33 14.81 -5.05
N GLU A 107 2.09 16.01 -4.51
CA GLU A 107 2.99 16.73 -3.59
C GLU A 107 2.55 16.63 -2.12
N GLU A 108 1.61 15.75 -1.79
CA GLU A 108 1.25 15.48 -0.40
C GLU A 108 2.48 14.99 0.39
N ASN A 109 2.69 15.57 1.56
CA ASN A 109 3.80 15.24 2.44
C ASN A 109 3.47 13.98 3.25
N VAL A 110 4.38 13.00 3.24
CA VAL A 110 4.31 11.82 4.11
C VAL A 110 5.01 12.15 5.42
N ILE A 111 4.29 12.02 6.54
CA ILE A 111 4.81 12.16 7.90
C ILE A 111 4.70 10.78 8.56
N LEU A 112 5.83 10.16 8.82
CA LEU A 112 5.88 8.80 9.38
C LEU A 112 5.59 8.80 10.88
N SER A 113 4.88 7.76 11.32
CA SER A 113 4.84 7.37 12.74
C SER A 113 6.13 6.65 13.16
N ASP A 114 6.29 6.42 14.47
CA ASP A 114 7.43 5.68 15.04
C ASP A 114 7.50 4.21 14.59
N GLU A 115 6.42 3.68 14.00
CA GLU A 115 6.38 2.34 13.42
C GLU A 115 7.20 2.22 12.12
N HIS A 116 7.58 3.35 11.52
CA HIS A 116 8.25 3.41 10.22
C HIS A 116 9.48 4.30 10.24
N THR A 117 10.49 3.92 9.47
CA THR A 117 11.80 4.60 9.43
C THR A 117 12.09 5.30 8.11
N ASP A 118 11.40 4.92 7.05
CA ASP A 118 11.56 5.50 5.71
C ASP A 118 10.29 5.24 4.88
N TYR A 119 10.11 6.01 3.81
CA TYR A 119 9.10 5.75 2.79
C TYR A 119 9.69 5.88 1.38
N LYS A 120 9.07 5.18 0.44
CA LYS A 120 9.37 5.29 -0.99
C LYS A 120 8.09 5.21 -1.81
N TRP A 121 8.10 5.92 -2.92
CA TRP A 121 7.14 5.74 -4.01
C TRP A 121 7.83 4.86 -5.03
N ILE A 122 7.25 3.68 -5.30
CA ILE A 122 7.88 2.66 -6.13
C ILE A 122 6.92 2.18 -7.23
N GLY A 123 7.45 1.89 -8.41
CA GLY A 123 6.70 1.22 -9.47
C GLY A 123 6.61 -0.30 -9.24
N SER A 124 5.68 -0.96 -9.94
CA SER A 124 5.54 -2.42 -9.91
C SER A 124 6.84 -3.14 -10.31
N HIS A 125 7.58 -2.58 -11.26
CA HIS A 125 8.85 -3.08 -11.77
C HIS A 125 9.99 -3.05 -10.75
N GLU A 126 9.86 -2.26 -9.67
CA GLU A 126 10.88 -2.14 -8.62
C GLU A 126 10.72 -3.19 -7.51
N SER A 127 9.74 -4.10 -7.62
CA SER A 127 9.44 -5.09 -6.58
C SER A 127 10.67 -5.90 -6.12
N ASP A 128 11.52 -6.31 -7.07
CA ASP A 128 12.75 -7.07 -6.76
C ASP A 128 13.80 -6.19 -6.05
N THR A 129 13.94 -4.92 -6.46
CA THR A 129 14.84 -3.95 -5.82
C THR A 129 14.53 -3.78 -4.34
N TYR A 130 13.25 -3.84 -3.97
CA TYR A 130 12.78 -3.71 -2.59
C TYR A 130 12.59 -5.05 -1.87
N ASN A 131 12.97 -6.17 -2.49
CA ASN A 131 12.80 -7.54 -1.98
C ASN A 131 11.36 -7.81 -1.52
N LEU A 132 10.38 -7.35 -2.29
CA LEU A 132 8.98 -7.57 -1.96
C LEU A 132 8.63 -9.06 -2.09
N PRO A 133 7.86 -9.64 -1.16
CA PRO A 133 7.25 -10.95 -1.36
C PRO A 133 6.41 -10.99 -2.64
N GLU A 134 6.35 -12.15 -3.29
CA GLU A 134 5.60 -12.37 -4.54
C GLU A 134 4.15 -11.86 -4.45
N SER A 135 3.47 -12.10 -3.33
CA SER A 135 2.09 -11.64 -3.13
C SER A 135 1.93 -10.10 -3.15
N LEU A 136 2.94 -9.35 -2.71
CA LEU A 136 2.97 -7.89 -2.81
C LEU A 136 3.38 -7.43 -4.21
N ALA A 137 4.33 -8.11 -4.86
CA ALA A 137 4.68 -7.82 -6.24
C ALA A 137 3.47 -8.00 -7.18
N ASP A 138 2.69 -9.06 -6.99
CA ASP A 138 1.46 -9.33 -7.75
C ASP A 138 0.36 -8.32 -7.45
N LEU A 139 0.26 -7.83 -6.20
CA LEU A 139 -0.63 -6.73 -5.86
C LEU A 139 -0.32 -5.48 -6.69
N LEU A 140 0.96 -5.11 -6.84
CA LEU A 140 1.35 -3.92 -7.62
C LEU A 140 1.08 -4.09 -9.10
N LYS A 141 1.41 -5.26 -9.67
CA LYS A 141 1.15 -5.55 -11.09
C LYS A 141 -0.34 -5.47 -11.41
N GLU A 142 -1.18 -6.11 -10.61
CA GLU A 142 -2.64 -6.09 -10.82
C GLU A 142 -3.24 -4.70 -10.61
N ALA A 143 -2.77 -3.94 -9.62
CA ALA A 143 -3.23 -2.57 -9.40
C ALA A 143 -2.84 -1.66 -10.57
N GLU A 144 -1.62 -1.79 -11.10
CA GLU A 144 -1.17 -1.05 -12.28
C GLU A 144 -1.96 -1.43 -13.54
N GLU A 145 -2.23 -2.72 -13.76
CA GLU A 145 -3.12 -3.17 -14.84
C GLU A 145 -4.53 -2.60 -14.72
N PHE A 146 -5.08 -2.55 -13.50
CA PHE A 146 -6.37 -1.92 -13.23
C PHE A 146 -6.34 -0.43 -13.59
N LEU A 147 -5.33 0.31 -13.11
CA LEU A 147 -5.18 1.75 -13.38
C LEU A 147 -5.04 2.05 -14.88
N ASN A 148 -4.29 1.23 -15.62
CA ASN A 148 -4.12 1.39 -17.06
C ASN A 148 -5.42 1.16 -17.85
N LYS A 149 -6.32 0.28 -17.37
CA LYS A 149 -7.62 0.01 -18.01
C LYS A 149 -8.63 1.12 -17.78
N GLU A 150 -8.59 1.76 -16.61
CA GLU A 150 -9.47 2.88 -16.26
C GLU A 150 -9.16 4.18 -17.04
N GLN A 151 -8.10 4.20 -17.87
CA GLN A 151 -7.65 5.35 -18.66
C GLN A 151 -7.52 6.65 -17.85
N LEU A 152 -7.01 6.53 -16.63
CA LEU A 152 -6.70 7.67 -15.76
C LEU A 152 -5.42 8.39 -16.19
#